data_AF-A0A928V6D8-F1
#
_entry.id   AF-A0A928V6D8-F1
#
_cell.length_a   1.000
_cell.length_b   1.000
_cell.length_c   1.000
_cell.angle_alpha   90.00
_cell.angle_beta   90.00
_cell.angle_gamma   90.00
#
_symmetry.space_group_name_H-M   'P 1'
#
loop_
_entity.id
_entity.type
_entity.pdbx_description
1 polymer ?
#
loop_
_entity_poly.entity_id
_entity_poly.type
_entity_poly.pdbx_seq_one_letter_code
_entity_poly.pdbx_strand_id
1 'polypeptide(L)'
;MFLHYGSNIPIEQLTKDPVSVGRLPVHTGFLSQVGLFFWAASASLCFFNVSLLWDQPHLHRLKRFLLNSGLLTLLLGLDDAFLWHEAVLPAWGISEKLVLLGYLGFVAFYLFRSFPTIRQTDYVLLSVALFCFGVSIAVDGAYRLIGNQYLLEDGAKLVGIVSWFMYFFQVGRISVNLRRI
;
A
#
# COMPACT_ATOMS: atom_id res chain seq x y z
N MET A 1 21.60 5.83 13.03
CA MET A 1 22.68 6.47 13.83
C MET A 1 22.24 7.83 14.37
N PHE A 2 21.72 8.75 13.55
CA PHE A 2 21.21 10.05 14.02
C PHE A 2 20.08 9.96 15.07
N LEU A 3 19.13 9.02 14.96
CA LEU A 3 18.07 8.81 15.96
C LEU A 3 18.59 8.28 17.32
N HIS A 4 19.63 7.44 17.32
CA HIS A 4 20.25 6.94 18.56
C HIS A 4 20.93 8.08 19.33
N TYR A 5 21.75 8.87 18.63
CA TYR A 5 22.47 10.00 19.22
C TYR A 5 21.56 11.18 19.59
N GLY A 6 20.43 11.38 18.90
CA GLY A 6 19.51 12.49 19.15
C GLY A 6 18.38 12.19 20.15
N SER A 7 17.99 10.92 20.32
CA SER A 7 16.78 10.54 21.10
C SER A 7 17.02 9.46 22.15
N ASN A 8 18.28 9.06 22.38
CA ASN A 8 18.69 8.06 23.38
C ASN A 8 17.98 6.69 23.24
N ILE A 9 17.55 6.36 22.02
CA ILE A 9 16.89 5.09 21.70
C ILE A 9 17.96 4.00 21.56
N PRO A 10 17.87 2.86 22.27
CA PRO A 10 18.83 1.77 22.13
C PRO A 10 19.00 1.33 20.67
N ILE A 11 20.24 1.15 20.21
CA ILE A 11 20.51 0.78 18.81
C ILE A 11 19.83 -0.54 18.42
N GLU A 12 19.65 -1.43 19.40
CA GLU A 12 18.93 -2.69 19.27
C GLU A 12 17.49 -2.50 18.79
N GLN A 13 16.78 -1.46 19.27
CA GLN A 13 15.41 -1.16 18.85
C GLN A 13 15.33 -0.62 17.41
N LEU A 14 16.45 -0.13 16.86
CA LEU A 14 16.51 0.42 15.50
C LEU A 14 16.96 -0.62 14.46
N THR A 15 17.69 -1.65 14.88
CA THR A 15 18.34 -2.59 13.96
C THR A 15 17.80 -4.01 14.03
N LYS A 16 17.21 -4.42 15.16
CA LYS A 16 16.54 -5.72 15.27
C LYS A 16 15.11 -5.62 14.75
N ASP A 17 14.60 -6.76 14.29
CA ASP A 17 13.21 -6.88 13.89
C ASP A 17 12.27 -6.76 15.10
N PRO A 18 11.01 -6.32 14.91
CA PRO A 18 10.05 -6.13 15.99
C PRO A 18 9.75 -7.41 16.79
N VAL A 19 9.81 -8.59 16.16
CA VAL A 19 9.54 -9.87 16.81
C VAL A 19 10.65 -10.19 17.82
N SER A 20 11.92 -9.99 17.44
CA SER A 20 13.08 -10.13 18.32
C SER A 20 13.09 -9.11 19.46
N VAL A 21 12.77 -7.83 19.17
CA VAL A 21 12.72 -6.76 20.19
C VAL A 21 11.59 -7.04 21.20
N GLY A 22 10.41 -7.41 20.71
CA GLY A 22 9.23 -7.70 21.53
C GLY A 22 9.25 -9.07 22.19
N ARG A 23 10.23 -9.93 21.89
CA ARG A 23 10.29 -11.35 22.30
C ARG A 23 8.98 -12.09 21.97
N LEU A 24 8.43 -11.78 20.81
CA LEU A 24 7.15 -12.31 20.34
C LEU A 24 7.37 -13.67 19.63
N PRO A 25 6.32 -14.50 19.51
CA PRO A 25 6.38 -15.69 18.66
C PRO A 25 6.75 -15.35 17.22
N VAL A 26 7.50 -16.25 16.56
CA VAL A 26 8.01 -16.04 15.18
C VAL A 26 6.92 -15.82 14.13
N HIS A 27 5.68 -16.22 14.41
CA HIS A 27 4.53 -16.07 13.52
C HIS A 27 3.80 -14.72 13.70
N THR A 28 4.18 -13.91 14.69
CA THR A 28 3.53 -12.62 14.94
C THR A 28 3.71 -11.68 13.75
N GLY A 29 2.59 -11.20 13.21
CA GLY A 29 2.58 -10.31 12.05
C GLY A 29 2.84 -11.00 10.72
N PHE A 30 2.74 -12.34 10.63
CA PHE A 30 3.01 -13.08 9.39
C PHE A 30 2.23 -12.53 8.18
N LEU A 31 0.91 -12.34 8.29
CA LEU A 31 0.08 -11.79 7.20
C LEU A 31 0.51 -10.36 6.82
N SER A 32 0.79 -9.53 7.82
CA SER A 32 1.26 -8.15 7.61
C SER A 32 2.58 -8.13 6.83
N GLN A 33 3.55 -8.97 7.19
CA GLN A 33 4.83 -9.09 6.46
C GLN A 33 4.65 -9.53 5.01
N VAL A 34 3.74 -10.48 4.74
CA VAL A 34 3.39 -10.88 3.37
C VAL A 34 2.80 -9.69 2.60
N GLY A 35 1.91 -8.92 3.21
CA GLY A 35 1.37 -7.68 2.65
C GLY A 35 2.47 -6.68 2.28
N LEU A 36 3.45 -6.46 3.15
CA LEU A 36 4.58 -5.58 2.89
C LEU A 36 5.41 -6.00 1.66
N PHE A 37 5.62 -7.30 1.45
CA PHE A 37 6.30 -7.78 0.24
C PHE A 37 5.53 -7.43 -1.02
N PHE A 38 4.21 -7.56 -1.02
CA PHE A 38 3.39 -7.18 -2.17
C PHE A 38 3.30 -5.68 -2.37
N TRP A 39 3.28 -4.88 -1.30
CA TRP A 39 3.39 -3.42 -1.40
C TRP A 39 4.71 -3.00 -2.05
N ALA A 40 5.83 -3.52 -1.55
CA ALA A 40 7.15 -3.24 -2.10
C ALA A 40 7.25 -3.69 -3.56
N ALA A 41 6.81 -4.91 -3.88
CA ALA A 41 6.81 -5.43 -5.25
C ALA A 41 5.97 -4.57 -6.20
N SER A 42 4.79 -4.11 -5.76
CA SER A 42 3.91 -3.24 -6.54
C SER A 42 4.58 -1.89 -6.84
N ALA A 43 5.19 -1.26 -5.83
CA ALA A 43 5.87 0.03 -5.98
C ALA A 43 7.08 -0.10 -6.90
N SER A 44 7.92 -1.13 -6.70
CA SER A 44 9.05 -1.44 -7.58
C SER A 44 8.62 -1.68 -9.02
N LEU A 45 7.52 -2.42 -9.23
CA LEU A 45 7.01 -2.70 -10.57
C LEU A 45 6.54 -1.41 -11.25
N CYS A 46 5.87 -0.51 -10.54
CA CYS A 46 5.47 0.79 -11.07
C CYS A 46 6.69 1.61 -11.51
N PHE A 47 7.69 1.76 -10.63
CA PHE A 47 8.90 2.53 -10.94
C PHE A 47 9.73 1.90 -12.06
N PHE A 48 9.81 0.57 -12.10
CA PHE A 48 10.47 -0.14 -13.19
C PHE A 48 9.78 0.11 -14.53
N ASN A 49 8.44 0.07 -14.59
CA ASN A 49 7.75 0.39 -15.84
C ASN A 49 7.90 1.87 -16.24
N VAL A 50 8.00 2.80 -15.27
CA VAL A 50 8.31 4.21 -15.57
C VAL A 50 9.67 4.36 -16.27
N SER A 51 10.70 3.63 -15.82
CA SER A 51 12.04 3.70 -16.45
C SER A 51 12.03 3.12 -17.87
N LEU A 52 11.26 2.06 -18.12
CA LEU A 52 11.10 1.50 -19.48
C LEU A 52 10.40 2.47 -20.46
N LEU A 53 9.52 3.33 -19.94
CA LEU A 53 8.76 4.31 -20.72
C LEU A 53 9.45 5.68 -20.82
N TRP A 54 10.69 5.82 -20.32
CA TRP A 54 11.35 7.12 -20.21
C TRP A 54 11.47 7.84 -21.55
N ASP A 55 11.88 7.10 -22.58
CA ASP A 55 12.13 7.58 -23.95
C ASP A 55 10.91 7.50 -24.87
N GLN A 56 9.69 7.34 -24.32
CA GLN A 56 8.46 7.22 -25.10
C GLN A 56 7.52 8.42 -24.84
N PRO A 57 7.69 9.55 -25.54
CA PRO A 57 6.90 10.77 -25.31
C PRO A 57 5.39 10.55 -25.49
N HIS A 58 5.01 9.70 -26.45
CA HIS A 58 3.62 9.38 -26.75
C HIS A 58 2.91 8.64 -25.59
N LEU A 59 3.66 8.00 -24.69
CA LEU A 59 3.15 7.29 -23.51
C LEU A 59 3.23 8.13 -22.23
N HIS A 60 3.42 9.45 -22.32
CA HIS A 60 3.57 10.33 -21.15
C HIS A 60 2.44 10.20 -20.11
N ARG A 61 1.19 10.01 -20.55
CA ARG A 61 0.04 9.82 -19.64
C ARG A 61 0.17 8.53 -18.82
N LEU A 62 0.56 7.43 -19.46
CA LEU A 62 0.78 6.13 -18.80
C LEU A 62 1.98 6.19 -17.86
N LYS A 63 3.08 6.84 -18.29
CA LYS A 63 4.26 7.06 -17.45
C LYS A 63 3.91 7.82 -16.17
N ARG A 64 3.17 8.93 -16.28
CA ARG A 64 2.70 9.70 -15.11
C ARG A 64 1.77 8.88 -14.21
N PHE A 65 0.86 8.10 -14.81
CA PHE A 65 -0.02 7.21 -14.07
C PHE A 65 0.78 6.21 -13.24
N LEU A 66 1.73 5.50 -13.84
CA LEU A 66 2.59 4.54 -13.14
C LEU A 66 3.45 5.20 -12.06
N LEU A 67 4.01 6.38 -12.33
CA LEU A 67 4.79 7.12 -11.32
C LEU A 67 3.94 7.47 -10.09
N ASN A 68 2.77 8.07 -10.32
CA ASN A 68 1.84 8.42 -9.23
C ASN A 68 1.36 7.18 -8.48
N SER A 69 1.11 6.09 -9.21
CA SER A 69 0.70 4.81 -8.62
C SER A 69 1.79 4.20 -7.75
N GLY A 70 3.04 4.23 -8.22
CA GLY A 70 4.20 3.76 -7.46
C GLY A 70 4.43 4.59 -6.20
N LEU A 71 4.31 5.91 -6.28
CA LEU A 71 4.41 6.81 -5.11
C LEU A 71 3.27 6.58 -4.11
N LEU A 72 2.03 6.42 -4.58
CA LEU A 72 0.89 6.10 -3.72
C LEU A 72 1.08 4.73 -3.03
N THR A 73 1.47 3.71 -3.80
CA THR A 73 1.72 2.36 -3.30
C THR A 73 2.84 2.34 -2.27
N LEU A 74 3.92 3.10 -2.52
CA LEU A 74 5.02 3.27 -1.56
C LEU A 74 4.55 3.98 -0.28
N LEU A 75 3.73 5.03 -0.40
CA LEU A 75 3.16 5.73 0.76
C LEU A 75 2.32 4.79 1.62
N LEU A 76 1.41 4.02 1.02
CA LEU A 76 0.57 3.05 1.73
C LEU A 76 1.40 1.92 2.35
N GLY A 77 2.40 1.40 1.64
CA GLY A 77 3.29 0.37 2.17
C GLY A 77 4.19 0.85 3.31
N LEU A 78 4.66 2.10 3.27
CA LEU A 78 5.42 2.71 4.37
C LEU A 78 4.53 2.96 5.59
N ASP A 79 3.30 3.42 5.37
CA ASP A 79 2.31 3.57 6.43
C ASP A 79 2.02 2.23 7.13
N ASP A 80 1.78 1.16 6.37
CA ASP A 80 1.61 -0.20 6.91
C ASP A 80 2.87 -0.71 7.64
N ALA A 81 4.08 -0.38 7.15
CA ALA A 81 5.33 -0.84 7.75
C ALA A 81 5.67 -0.15 9.08
N PHE A 82 5.33 1.12 9.19
CA PHE A 82 5.70 1.97 10.33
C PHE A 82 4.50 2.40 11.18
N LEU A 83 3.31 1.90 10.86
CA LEU A 83 2.06 2.16 11.57
C LEU A 83 1.80 3.66 11.73
N TRP A 84 1.90 4.43 10.65
CA TRP A 84 1.73 5.88 10.77
C TRP A 84 0.29 6.25 11.13
N HIS A 85 -0.69 5.60 10.52
CA HIS A 85 -2.11 5.85 10.80
C HIS A 85 -2.57 5.35 12.17
N GLU A 86 -2.00 4.26 12.67
CA GLU A 86 -2.45 3.61 13.91
C GLU A 86 -1.67 4.10 15.14
N ALA A 87 -0.36 4.30 15.02
CA ALA A 87 0.51 4.59 16.16
C ALA A 87 1.12 5.99 16.12
N VAL A 88 1.78 6.36 15.02
CA VAL A 88 2.63 7.57 15.00
C VAL A 88 1.81 8.86 14.98
N LEU A 89 0.86 9.00 14.06
CA LEU A 89 0.04 10.20 13.94
C LEU A 89 -0.97 10.35 15.11
N PRO A 90 -1.58 9.26 15.62
CA PRO A 90 -2.35 9.31 16.86
C PRO A 90 -1.52 9.73 18.07
N ALA A 91 -0.26 9.29 18.18
CA ALA A 91 0.64 9.76 19.24
C ALA A 91 0.93 11.28 19.15
N TRP A 92 0.77 11.90 17.98
CA TRP A 92 0.87 13.35 17.79
C TRP A 92 -0.46 14.10 17.94
N GLY A 93 -1.53 13.41 18.35
CA GLY A 93 -2.85 13.99 18.63
C GLY A 93 -3.80 14.04 17.43
N ILE A 94 -3.44 13.44 16.29
CA ILE A 94 -4.33 13.33 15.13
C ILE A 94 -5.10 12.01 15.25
N SER A 95 -6.42 12.07 15.38
CA SER A 95 -7.21 10.84 15.53
C SER A 95 -7.05 9.93 14.31
N GLU A 96 -6.94 8.63 14.58
CA GLU A 96 -6.83 7.59 13.54
C GLU A 96 -7.91 7.72 12.46
N LYS A 97 -9.16 7.99 12.86
CA LYS A 97 -10.28 8.23 11.94
C LYS A 97 -10.01 9.40 10.99
N LEU A 98 -9.39 10.49 11.45
CA LEU A 98 -9.02 11.60 10.58
C LEU A 98 -7.90 11.22 9.61
N VAL A 99 -6.92 10.43 10.06
CA VAL A 99 -5.86 9.93 9.18
C VAL A 99 -6.43 9.02 8.10
N LEU A 100 -7.28 8.05 8.46
CA LEU A 100 -7.97 7.16 7.53
C LEU A 100 -8.84 7.93 6.53
N LEU A 101 -9.58 8.95 6.98
CA LEU A 101 -10.34 9.84 6.08
C LEU A 101 -9.42 10.61 5.12
N GLY A 102 -8.26 11.06 5.60
CA GLY A 102 -7.23 11.69 4.79
C GLY A 102 -6.71 10.75 3.69
N TYR A 103 -6.38 9.50 4.04
CA TYR A 103 -5.96 8.49 3.06
C TYR A 103 -7.06 8.17 2.06
N LEU A 104 -8.31 7.99 2.52
CA LEU A 104 -9.45 7.74 1.63
C LEU A 104 -9.65 8.89 0.65
N GLY A 105 -9.57 10.14 1.12
CA GLY A 105 -9.64 11.33 0.28
C GLY A 105 -8.49 11.41 -0.73
N PHE A 106 -7.27 11.06 -0.32
CA PHE A 106 -6.10 11.04 -1.17
C PHE A 106 -6.18 9.96 -2.26
N VAL A 107 -6.59 8.75 -1.90
CA VAL A 107 -6.85 7.65 -2.85
C VAL A 107 -7.97 8.02 -3.81
N ALA A 108 -9.08 8.59 -3.32
CA ALA A 108 -10.19 9.04 -4.16
C ALA A 108 -9.75 10.11 -5.16
N PHE A 109 -8.94 11.09 -4.73
CA PHE A 109 -8.36 12.10 -5.60
C PHE A 109 -7.45 11.48 -6.67
N TYR A 110 -6.59 10.54 -6.29
CA TYR A 110 -5.75 9.79 -7.23
C TYR A 110 -6.60 9.02 -8.26
N LEU A 111 -7.64 8.31 -7.82
CA LEU A 111 -8.53 7.54 -8.69
C LEU A 111 -9.26 8.46 -9.67
N PHE A 112 -9.80 9.58 -9.19
CA PHE A 112 -10.46 10.58 -10.03
C PHE A 112 -9.53 11.14 -11.10
N ARG A 113 -8.30 11.53 -10.73
CA ARG A 113 -7.30 12.04 -11.66
C ARG A 113 -6.85 10.99 -12.68
N SER A 114 -6.73 9.74 -12.25
CA SER A 114 -6.25 8.62 -13.06
C SER A 114 -7.35 7.91 -13.85
N PHE A 115 -8.61 8.26 -13.62
CA PHE A 115 -9.79 7.62 -14.20
C PHE A 115 -9.73 7.44 -15.72
N PRO A 116 -9.30 8.43 -16.53
CA PRO A 116 -9.20 8.24 -17.99
C PRO A 116 -8.21 7.14 -18.39
N THR A 117 -7.13 6.96 -17.62
CA THR A 117 -6.15 5.90 -17.87
C THR A 117 -6.65 4.56 -17.35
N ILE A 118 -7.24 4.54 -16.15
CA ILE A 118 -7.78 3.31 -15.53
C ILE A 118 -8.84 2.66 -16.42
N ARG A 119 -9.71 3.44 -17.05
CA ARG A 119 -10.74 2.93 -17.98
C ARG A 119 -10.18 2.24 -19.23
N GLN A 120 -8.93 2.49 -19.58
CA GLN A 120 -8.24 1.86 -20.71
C GLN A 120 -7.48 0.59 -20.27
N THR A 121 -7.48 0.28 -18.99
CA THR A 121 -6.86 -0.90 -18.38
C THR A 121 -7.91 -1.89 -17.90
N ASP A 122 -7.50 -3.08 -17.52
CA ASP A 122 -8.36 -4.06 -16.85
C ASP A 122 -8.62 -3.61 -15.40
N TYR A 123 -9.63 -2.76 -15.21
CA TYR A 123 -9.96 -2.17 -13.93
C TYR A 123 -10.63 -3.15 -12.96
N VAL A 124 -10.96 -4.37 -13.38
CA VAL A 124 -11.65 -5.37 -12.53
C VAL A 124 -10.79 -5.70 -11.31
N LEU A 125 -9.49 -5.94 -11.51
CA LEU A 125 -8.55 -6.22 -10.41
C LEU A 125 -8.44 -5.04 -9.43
N LEU A 126 -8.44 -3.81 -9.96
CA LEU A 126 -8.42 -2.60 -9.13
C LEU A 126 -9.73 -2.46 -8.34
N SER A 127 -10.88 -2.75 -8.95
CA SER A 127 -12.18 -2.73 -8.27
C SER A 127 -12.25 -3.76 -7.16
N VAL A 128 -11.74 -4.97 -7.38
CA VAL A 128 -11.62 -6.00 -6.33
C VAL A 128 -10.71 -5.51 -5.20
N ALA A 129 -9.57 -4.92 -5.52
CA ALA A 129 -8.65 -4.39 -4.51
C ALA A 129 -9.32 -3.35 -3.61
N LEU A 130 -9.97 -2.35 -4.22
CA LEU A 130 -10.67 -1.29 -3.51
C LEU A 130 -11.86 -1.80 -2.70
N PHE A 131 -12.61 -2.77 -3.25
CA PHE A 131 -13.71 -3.41 -2.53
C PHE A 131 -13.21 -4.13 -1.29
N CYS A 132 -12.14 -4.93 -1.41
CA CYS A 132 -11.54 -5.65 -0.29
C CYS A 132 -10.99 -4.71 0.79
N PHE A 133 -10.36 -3.59 0.42
CA PHE A 133 -9.97 -2.56 1.39
C PHE A 133 -11.19 -1.93 2.09
N GLY A 134 -12.26 -1.65 1.35
CA GLY A 134 -13.50 -1.14 1.92
C GLY A 134 -14.13 -2.13 2.92
N VAL A 135 -14.10 -3.43 2.60
CA VAL A 135 -14.55 -4.49 3.51
C VAL A 135 -13.70 -4.54 4.77
N SER A 136 -12.37 -4.50 4.64
CA SER A 136 -11.45 -4.49 5.79
C SER A 136 -11.76 -3.32 6.75
N ILE A 137 -11.86 -2.09 6.23
CA ILE A 137 -12.21 -0.90 7.05
C ILE A 137 -13.61 -1.01 7.67
N ALA A 138 -14.58 -1.56 6.94
CA ALA A 138 -15.95 -1.73 7.44
C ALA A 138 -16.05 -2.77 8.56
N VAL A 139 -15.28 -3.86 8.48
CA VAL A 139 -15.24 -4.92 9.49
C VAL A 139 -14.60 -4.40 10.78
N ASP A 140 -13.50 -3.65 10.67
CA ASP A 140 -12.84 -3.00 11.82
C ASP A 140 -13.81 -2.08 12.59
N GLY A 141 -14.53 -1.20 11.87
CA GLY A 141 -15.54 -0.33 12.46
C GLY A 141 -16.74 -1.06 13.07
N ALA A 142 -17.01 -2.30 12.64
CA ALA A 142 -18.11 -3.14 13.11
C ALA A 142 -17.73 -4.09 14.25
N TYR A 143 -16.61 -3.81 14.95
CA TYR A 143 -16.03 -4.55 16.08
C TYR A 143 -17.04 -5.23 17.04
N ARG A 144 -18.21 -4.63 17.30
CA ARG A 144 -19.20 -5.19 18.24
C ARG A 144 -20.16 -6.25 17.68
N LEU A 145 -20.19 -6.49 16.36
CA LEU A 145 -21.29 -7.22 15.72
C LEU A 145 -20.92 -8.58 15.12
N ILE A 146 -19.63 -8.87 14.90
CA ILE A 146 -19.17 -10.03 14.12
C ILE A 146 -18.14 -10.80 14.96
N GLY A 147 -18.24 -12.14 15.06
CA GLY A 147 -17.18 -12.95 15.66
C GLY A 147 -15.91 -12.98 14.78
N ASN A 148 -14.80 -13.55 15.28
CA ASN A 148 -13.49 -13.71 14.58
C ASN A 148 -13.19 -12.67 13.45
N GLN A 149 -13.26 -11.38 13.80
CA GLN A 149 -13.14 -10.27 12.86
C GLN A 149 -11.75 -10.17 12.23
N TYR A 150 -10.71 -10.51 12.98
CA TYR A 150 -9.33 -10.43 12.54
C TYR A 150 -9.07 -11.22 11.25
N LEU A 151 -9.62 -12.44 11.12
CA LEU A 151 -9.41 -13.23 9.90
C LEU A 151 -10.08 -12.61 8.67
N LEU A 152 -11.29 -12.05 8.84
CA LEU A 152 -12.02 -11.42 7.74
C LEU A 152 -11.40 -10.08 7.37
N GLU A 153 -11.02 -9.28 8.36
CA GLU A 153 -10.38 -7.99 8.20
C GLU A 153 -9.00 -8.13 7.54
N ASP A 154 -8.08 -8.87 8.16
CA ASP A 154 -6.71 -9.06 7.66
C ASP A 154 -6.70 -9.85 6.35
N GLY A 155 -7.59 -10.83 6.21
CA GLY A 155 -7.77 -11.59 4.99
C GLY A 155 -8.24 -10.71 3.83
N ALA A 156 -9.26 -9.87 4.06
CA ALA A 156 -9.73 -8.92 3.07
C ALA A 156 -8.63 -7.91 2.71
N LYS A 157 -7.90 -7.36 3.69
CA LYS A 157 -6.77 -6.46 3.45
C LYS A 157 -5.73 -7.13 2.55
N LEU A 158 -5.32 -8.36 2.85
CA LEU A 158 -4.33 -9.10 2.05
C LEU A 158 -4.82 -9.36 0.62
N VAL A 159 -6.06 -9.81 0.44
CA VAL A 159 -6.64 -9.99 -0.91
C VAL A 159 -6.67 -8.67 -1.67
N GLY A 160 -6.94 -7.56 -0.97
CA GLY A 160 -6.85 -6.21 -1.51
C GLY A 160 -5.46 -5.89 -2.05
N ILE A 161 -4.42 -6.11 -1.23
CA ILE A 161 -3.01 -5.86 -1.59
C ILE A 161 -2.57 -6.75 -2.76
N VAL A 162 -2.92 -8.03 -2.75
CA VAL A 162 -2.57 -8.97 -3.84
C VAL A 162 -3.26 -8.56 -5.14
N SER A 163 -4.54 -8.17 -5.08
CA SER A 163 -5.28 -7.70 -6.26
C SER A 163 -4.70 -6.38 -6.80
N TRP A 164 -4.28 -5.49 -5.91
CA TRP A 164 -3.57 -4.25 -6.26
C TRP A 164 -2.26 -4.55 -6.99
N PHE A 165 -1.46 -5.48 -6.49
CA PHE A 165 -0.24 -5.96 -7.15
C PHE A 165 -0.53 -6.53 -8.54
N MET A 166 -1.51 -7.43 -8.65
CA MET A 166 -1.88 -8.07 -9.91
C MET A 166 -2.34 -7.06 -10.95
N TYR A 167 -3.09 -6.04 -10.54
CA TYR A 167 -3.49 -4.93 -11.40
C TYR A 167 -2.26 -4.23 -11.99
N PHE A 168 -1.30 -3.79 -11.16
CA PHE A 168 -0.11 -3.10 -11.67
C PHE A 168 0.78 -4.01 -12.51
N PHE A 169 0.88 -5.30 -12.16
CA PHE A 169 1.56 -6.28 -12.99
C PHE A 169 0.97 -6.34 -14.40
N GLN A 170 -0.37 -6.37 -14.53
CA GLN A 170 -1.05 -6.39 -15.82
C GLN A 170 -0.84 -5.09 -16.60
N VAL A 171 -0.93 -3.93 -15.94
CA VAL A 171 -0.63 -2.62 -16.56
C VAL A 171 0.82 -2.58 -17.05
N GLY A 172 1.77 -3.10 -16.27
CA GLY A 172 3.17 -3.20 -16.67
C GLY A 172 3.36 -4.06 -17.91
N ARG A 173 2.70 -5.22 -17.99
CA ARG A 173 2.72 -6.08 -19.19
C ARG A 173 2.22 -5.36 -20.44
N ILE A 174 1.11 -4.62 -20.32
CA ILE A 174 0.59 -3.79 -21.42
C ILE A 174 1.60 -2.71 -21.81
N SER A 175 2.24 -2.07 -20.83
CA SER A 175 3.24 -1.01 -21.04
C SER A 175 4.44 -1.51 -21.86
N VAL A 176 4.93 -2.72 -21.57
CA VAL A 176 6.03 -3.35 -22.32
C VAL A 176 5.62 -3.65 -23.77
N ASN A 177 4.38 -4.09 -23.99
CA ASN A 177 3.88 -4.36 -25.33
C ASN A 177 3.71 -3.08 -26.16
N LEU A 178 3.16 -2.01 -25.57
CA LEU A 178 3.00 -0.72 -26.23
C LEU A 178 4.34 -0.10 -26.63
N ARG A 179 5.41 -0.33 -25.87
CA ARG A 179 6.77 0.12 -26.21
C ARG A 179 7.33 -0.53 -27.47
N ARG A 180 6.85 -1.72 -27.85
CA ARG A 180 7.35 -2.48 -29.01
C ARG A 180 6.72 -2.07 -30.34
N ILE A 181 5.65 -1.27 -30.29
CA ILE A 181 4.92 -0.74 -31.46
C ILE A 181 5.50 0.63 -31.80
#